data_AF-A0A533HZ32-F1
#
_entry.id   AF-A0A533HZ32-F1
#
_cell.length_a   1.000
_cell.length_b   1.000
_cell.length_c   1.000
_cell.angle_alpha   90.00
_cell.angle_beta   90.00
_cell.angle_gamma   90.00
#
_symmetry.space_group_name_H-M   'P 1'
#
loop_
_entity.id
_entity.type
_entity.pdbx_description
1 polymer ?
#
loop_
_entity_poly.entity_id
_entity_poly.type
_entity_poly.pdbx_seq_one_letter_code
_entity_poly.pdbx_strand_id
1 'polypeptide(L)'
;MFPVGKNIEDTRTNYKLYLESCNSTYIHKDFYVYRIRKGSLSDEMNEKLLVDILEALLERIAVLSLIGIDISEEKVNLIDRLQIRCLQAKEAGLEDTEIYRRCTEILYLIAR
;
A
#
# COMPACT_ATOMS: atom_id res chain seq x y z
N MET A 1 9.76 -14.19 -0.06
CA MET A 1 8.94 -14.85 0.96
C MET A 1 7.91 -13.84 1.45
N PHE A 2 6.64 -14.23 1.60
CA PHE A 2 5.58 -13.33 2.09
C PHE A 2 5.72 -13.09 3.60
N PRO A 3 5.50 -11.85 4.10
CA PRO A 3 5.65 -11.53 5.51
C PRO A 3 4.53 -12.15 6.35
N VAL A 4 4.90 -12.94 7.36
CA VAL A 4 3.95 -13.61 8.26
C VAL A 4 3.23 -12.58 9.15
N GLY A 5 1.91 -12.70 9.26
CA GLY A 5 1.09 -11.89 10.17
C GLY A 5 0.74 -10.48 9.67
N LYS A 6 1.26 -10.08 8.50
CA LYS A 6 0.97 -8.81 7.83
C LYS A 6 -0.13 -8.99 6.80
N ASN A 7 -1.10 -8.09 6.77
CA ASN A 7 -2.05 -7.99 5.67
C ASN A 7 -1.33 -7.47 4.41
N ILE A 8 -2.03 -7.55 3.26
CA ILE A 8 -1.57 -7.01 1.95
C ILE A 8 -0.18 -7.52 1.53
N GLU A 9 0.09 -8.79 1.82
CA GLU A 9 1.37 -9.46 1.62
C GLU A 9 1.89 -9.38 0.18
N ASP A 10 0.97 -9.39 -0.81
CA ASP A 10 1.25 -9.20 -2.22
C ASP A 10 1.90 -7.84 -2.51
N THR A 11 1.40 -6.77 -1.87
CA THR A 11 1.92 -5.40 -2.04
C THR A 11 3.37 -5.30 -1.58
N ARG A 12 3.72 -6.05 -0.52
CA ARG A 12 5.05 -6.08 0.09
C ARG A 12 6.03 -7.01 -0.63
N THR A 13 5.54 -7.95 -1.43
CA THR A 13 6.36 -9.02 -2.02
C THR A 13 6.53 -8.87 -3.53
N ASN A 14 5.47 -8.55 -4.27
CA ASN A 14 5.48 -8.64 -5.73
C ASN A 14 6.49 -7.69 -6.39
N TYR A 15 6.61 -6.46 -5.88
CA TYR A 15 7.57 -5.51 -6.46
C TYR A 15 9.02 -5.98 -6.30
N LYS A 16 9.34 -6.67 -5.20
CA LYS A 16 10.67 -7.26 -4.99
C LYS A 16 10.95 -8.36 -6.00
N LEU A 17 9.94 -9.16 -6.37
CA LEU A 17 10.09 -10.15 -7.44
C LEU A 17 10.39 -9.49 -8.79
N TYR A 18 9.79 -8.33 -9.09
CA TYR A 18 10.15 -7.57 -10.28
C TYR A 18 11.58 -7.04 -10.24
N LEU A 19 12.06 -6.59 -9.07
CA LEU A 19 13.44 -6.13 -8.89
C LEU A 19 14.46 -7.26 -9.11
N GLU A 20 14.13 -8.50 -8.77
CA GLU A 20 14.96 -9.68 -9.01
C GLU A 20 14.88 -10.20 -10.46
N SER A 21 13.90 -9.72 -11.24
CA SER A 21 13.70 -10.16 -12.62
C SER A 21 14.59 -9.36 -13.57
N CYS A 22 15.23 -10.04 -14.53
CA CYS A 22 15.93 -9.34 -15.61
C CYS A 22 14.93 -8.67 -16.57
N ASN A 23 13.83 -9.38 -16.87
CA ASN A 23 12.85 -8.98 -17.86
C ASN A 23 11.44 -9.37 -17.37
N SER A 24 10.45 -8.58 -17.76
CA SER A 24 9.03 -8.86 -17.53
C SER A 24 8.24 -8.65 -18.83
N THR A 25 7.32 -9.57 -19.14
CA THR A 25 6.44 -9.48 -20.32
C THR A 25 4.99 -9.36 -19.86
N TYR A 26 4.28 -8.37 -20.39
CA TYR A 26 2.86 -8.17 -20.14
C TYR A 26 2.02 -8.67 -21.32
N ILE A 27 0.97 -9.46 -21.03
CA ILE A 27 0.00 -9.92 -22.03
C ILE A 27 -1.37 -9.36 -21.64
N HIS A 28 -1.90 -8.46 -22.45
CA HIS A 28 -3.20 -7.83 -22.21
C HIS A 28 -4.36 -8.77 -22.60
N LYS A 29 -4.64 -9.76 -21.73
CA LYS A 29 -5.73 -10.74 -21.87
C LYS A 29 -6.33 -11.12 -20.52
N ASP A 30 -7.61 -11.45 -20.51
CA ASP A 30 -8.38 -11.78 -19.32
C ASP A 30 -8.20 -13.25 -18.90
N PHE A 31 -6.99 -13.59 -18.44
CA PHE A 31 -6.70 -14.94 -17.94
C PHE A 31 -7.16 -15.19 -16.50
N TYR A 32 -7.50 -14.13 -15.76
CA TYR A 32 -7.81 -14.19 -14.34
C TYR A 32 -9.17 -13.56 -14.04
N VAL A 33 -10.04 -14.32 -13.38
CA VAL A 33 -11.36 -13.86 -12.93
C VAL A 33 -11.33 -13.63 -11.43
N TYR A 34 -11.36 -12.36 -11.01
CA TYR A 34 -11.39 -12.01 -9.59
C TYR A 34 -12.80 -12.14 -9.00
N ARG A 35 -12.95 -12.94 -7.94
CA ARG A 35 -14.22 -13.10 -7.23
C ARG A 35 -14.43 -11.97 -6.22
N ILE A 36 -15.53 -11.24 -6.37
CA ILE A 36 -15.98 -10.25 -5.40
C ILE A 36 -17.00 -10.91 -4.45
N ARG A 37 -16.78 -10.80 -3.13
CA ARG A 37 -17.71 -11.29 -2.09
C ARG A 37 -17.64 -10.39 -0.87
N LYS A 38 -18.73 -10.34 -0.09
CA LYS A 38 -18.73 -9.74 1.25
C LYS A 38 -17.91 -10.59 2.23
N GLY A 39 -17.31 -9.95 3.22
CA GLY A 39 -16.45 -10.58 4.24
C GLY A 39 -15.05 -10.92 3.72
N SER A 40 -14.57 -10.21 2.69
CA SER A 40 -13.16 -10.29 2.30
C SER A 40 -12.28 -9.66 3.39
N LEU A 41 -11.02 -10.12 3.52
CA LEU A 41 -10.08 -9.56 4.50
C LEU A 41 -9.82 -8.05 4.30
N SER A 42 -10.07 -7.55 3.10
CA SER A 42 -9.96 -6.13 2.73
C SER A 42 -11.27 -5.35 2.84
N ASP A 43 -12.39 -5.99 3.23
CA ASP A 43 -13.70 -5.33 3.24
C ASP A 43 -13.87 -4.35 4.40
N GLU A 44 -13.17 -4.55 5.52
CA GLU A 44 -13.34 -3.74 6.72
C GLU A 44 -12.04 -3.03 7.10
N MET A 45 -12.09 -1.69 7.09
CA MET A 45 -10.99 -0.86 7.53
C MET A 45 -10.83 -0.95 9.05
N ASN A 46 -9.61 -1.21 9.52
CA ASN A 46 -9.25 -1.24 10.92
C ASN A 46 -7.83 -0.71 11.12
N GLU A 47 -7.44 -0.42 12.37
CA GLU A 47 -6.11 0.13 12.68
C GLU A 47 -4.97 -0.74 12.16
N LYS A 48 -5.07 -2.07 12.32
CA LYS A 48 -4.03 -3.01 11.85
C LYS A 48 -3.83 -2.91 10.34
N LEU A 49 -4.92 -2.90 9.57
CA LEU A 49 -4.87 -2.78 8.13
C LEU A 49 -4.25 -1.43 7.71
N LEU A 50 -4.62 -0.34 8.39
CA LEU A 50 -4.06 0.99 8.11
C LEU A 50 -2.56 1.06 8.42
N VAL A 51 -2.11 0.47 9.54
CA VAL A 51 -0.67 0.31 9.87
C VAL A 51 0.05 -0.46 8.77
N ASP A 52 -0.48 -1.63 8.40
CA ASP A 52 0.16 -2.52 7.45
C ASP A 52 0.27 -1.87 6.07
N ILE A 53 -0.72 -1.06 5.65
CA ILE A 53 -0.69 -0.26 4.43
C ILE A 53 0.36 0.83 4.50
N LEU A 54 0.35 1.66 5.54
CA LEU A 54 1.30 2.77 5.66
C LEU A 54 2.74 2.26 5.59
N GLU A 55 3.04 1.23 6.38
CA GLU A 55 4.37 0.60 6.38
C GLU A 55 4.74 0.03 5.01
N ALA A 56 3.82 -0.63 4.31
CA ALA A 56 4.12 -1.22 2.99
C ALA A 56 4.47 -0.16 1.95
N LEU A 57 3.76 0.98 1.95
CA LEU A 57 4.03 2.08 1.02
C LEU A 57 5.35 2.77 1.32
N LEU A 58 5.65 3.03 2.61
CA LEU A 58 6.91 3.62 3.03
C LEU A 58 8.11 2.69 2.78
N GLU A 59 7.95 1.40 3.06
CA GLU A 59 8.97 0.38 2.77
C GLU A 59 9.32 0.36 1.29
N ARG A 60 8.32 0.41 0.40
CA ARG A 60 8.56 0.43 -1.04
C ARG A 60 9.39 1.65 -1.46
N ILE A 61 9.01 2.85 -1.03
CA ILE A 61 9.77 4.07 -1.31
C ILE A 61 11.19 3.93 -0.80
N ALA A 62 11.39 3.48 0.44
CA ALA A 62 12.71 3.32 1.02
C ALA A 62 13.58 2.33 0.21
N VAL A 63 13.03 1.16 -0.13
CA VAL A 63 13.75 0.15 -0.90
C VAL A 63 14.13 0.66 -2.29
N LEU A 64 13.19 1.25 -3.03
CA LEU A 64 13.46 1.78 -4.37
C LEU A 64 14.47 2.93 -4.35
N SER A 65 14.40 3.80 -3.34
CA SER A 65 15.37 4.88 -3.14
C SER A 65 16.78 4.34 -2.89
N LEU A 66 16.92 3.32 -2.05
CA LEU A 66 18.21 2.75 -1.67
C LEU A 66 18.93 2.08 -2.85
N ILE A 67 18.18 1.53 -3.80
CA ILE A 67 18.74 0.91 -5.01
C ILE A 67 18.88 1.89 -6.19
N GLY A 68 18.55 3.17 -5.98
CA GLY A 68 18.73 4.22 -6.98
C GLY A 68 17.68 4.25 -8.10
N ILE A 69 16.51 3.63 -7.88
CA ILE A 69 15.37 3.75 -8.81
C ILE A 69 14.67 5.09 -8.58
N ASP A 70 14.23 5.75 -9.65
CA ASP A 70 13.40 6.96 -9.55
C ASP A 70 12.08 6.64 -8.86
N ILE A 71 11.79 7.38 -7.79
CA ILE A 71 10.62 7.18 -6.93
C ILE A 71 9.51 8.20 -7.22
N SER A 72 9.62 9.00 -8.28
CA SER A 72 8.65 10.06 -8.57
C SER A 72 7.22 9.53 -8.67
N GLU A 73 7.01 8.43 -9.40
CA GLU A 73 5.69 7.79 -9.50
C GLU A 73 5.23 7.16 -8.18
N GLU A 74 6.15 6.57 -7.42
CA GLU A 74 5.84 5.93 -6.14
C GLU A 74 5.49 6.94 -5.05
N LYS A 75 6.02 8.16 -5.12
CA LYS A 75 5.59 9.28 -4.26
C LYS A 75 4.15 9.68 -4.55
N VAL A 76 3.77 9.81 -5.83
CA VAL A 76 2.38 10.09 -6.22
C VAL A 76 1.48 8.96 -5.74
N ASN A 77 1.90 7.70 -5.93
CA ASN A 77 1.15 6.53 -5.46
C ASN A 77 0.95 6.52 -3.95
N LEU A 78 1.97 6.86 -3.16
CA LEU A 78 1.88 6.99 -1.71
C LEU A 78 0.80 8.00 -1.33
N ILE A 79 0.81 9.20 -1.92
CA ILE A 79 -0.15 10.27 -1.60
C ILE A 79 -1.57 9.81 -1.93
N ASP A 80 -1.80 9.35 -3.16
CA ASP A 80 -3.13 8.93 -3.62
C ASP A 80 -3.70 7.80 -2.76
N ARG A 81 -2.88 6.77 -2.50
CA ARG A 81 -3.32 5.63 -1.68
C ARG A 81 -3.56 6.05 -0.24
N LEU A 82 -2.70 6.87 0.34
CA LEU A 82 -2.83 7.28 1.74
C LEU A 82 -4.05 8.19 1.93
N GLN A 83 -4.37 9.07 0.98
CA GLN A 83 -5.59 9.88 0.99
C GLN A 83 -6.85 9.02 0.98
N ILE A 84 -6.94 8.05 0.05
CA ILE A 84 -8.08 7.13 -0.03
C ILE A 84 -8.23 6.33 1.27
N ARG A 85 -7.12 5.86 1.83
CA ARG A 85 -7.15 5.04 3.05
C ARG A 85 -7.50 5.85 4.29
N CYS A 86 -7.06 7.10 4.39
CA CYS A 86 -7.52 8.02 5.42
C CYS A 86 -9.02 8.26 5.33
N LEU A 87 -9.57 8.48 4.13
CA LEU A 87 -11.02 8.65 3.94
C LEU A 87 -11.77 7.41 4.45
N GLN A 88 -11.36 6.21 4.03
CA GLN A 88 -11.96 4.95 4.47
C GLN A 88 -11.81 4.73 5.99
N ALA A 89 -10.68 5.12 6.58
CA ALA A 89 -10.46 5.03 8.02
C ALA A 89 -11.38 5.99 8.79
N LYS A 90 -11.62 7.19 8.26
CA LYS A 90 -12.58 8.14 8.82
C LYS A 90 -14.02 7.59 8.73
N GLU A 91 -14.41 7.04 7.58
CA GLU A 91 -15.72 6.40 7.39
C GLU A 91 -15.93 5.21 8.34
N ALA A 92 -14.85 4.53 8.72
CA ALA A 92 -14.85 3.45 9.71
C ALA A 92 -14.74 3.93 11.18
N GLY A 93 -14.73 5.25 11.42
CA GLY A 93 -14.69 5.83 12.78
C GLY A 93 -13.31 5.77 13.45
N LEU A 94 -12.22 5.68 12.70
CA LEU A 94 -10.85 5.58 13.23
C LEU A 94 -10.16 6.95 13.40
N GLU A 95 -10.90 8.05 13.36
CA GLU A 95 -10.33 9.42 13.34
C GLU A 95 -9.57 9.79 14.62
N ASP A 96 -9.93 9.21 15.76
CA ASP A 96 -9.26 9.42 17.05
C ASP A 96 -8.07 8.48 17.28
N THR A 97 -7.74 7.61 16.31
CA THR A 97 -6.65 6.63 16.45
C THR A 97 -5.29 7.24 16.16
N GLU A 98 -4.26 6.74 16.85
CA GLU A 98 -2.88 7.17 16.65
C GLU A 98 -2.40 6.93 15.21
N ILE A 99 -2.81 5.83 14.59
CA ILE A 99 -2.43 5.54 13.20
C ILE A 99 -3.07 6.51 12.22
N TYR A 100 -4.32 6.92 12.43
CA TYR A 100 -4.97 7.92 11.59
C TYR A 100 -4.24 9.29 11.68
N ARG A 101 -3.88 9.71 12.89
CA ARG A 101 -3.07 10.91 13.11
C ARG A 101 -1.74 10.86 12.35
N ARG A 102 -1.00 9.74 12.43
CA ARG A 102 0.27 9.56 11.71
C ARG A 102 0.11 9.64 10.20
N CYS A 103 -0.93 9.01 9.65
CA CYS A 103 -1.21 9.06 8.21
C CYS A 103 -1.51 10.49 7.73
N THR A 104 -2.27 11.26 8.50
CA THR A 104 -2.60 12.66 8.16
C THR A 104 -1.39 13.58 8.29
N GLU A 105 -0.52 13.37 9.28
CA GLU A 105 0.75 14.10 9.42
C GLU A 105 1.69 13.85 8.24
N ILE A 106 1.83 12.60 7.80
CA ILE A 106 2.66 12.26 6.63
C ILE A 106 2.12 12.95 5.38
N LEU A 107 0.81 12.92 5.16
CA LEU A 107 0.19 13.64 4.03
C LEU A 107 0.47 15.15 4.10
N TYR A 108 0.34 15.75 5.28
CA TYR A 108 0.62 17.17 5.49
C TYR A 108 2.09 17.53 5.19
N LEU A 109 3.03 16.70 5.63
CA LEU A 109 4.46 16.93 5.43
C LEU A 109 4.90 16.74 3.97
N ILE A 110 4.28 15.82 3.24
CA ILE A 110 4.60 15.55 1.82
C ILE A 110 3.97 16.59 0.88
N ALA A 111 2.85 17.20 1.26
CA ALA A 111 2.17 18.23 0.47
C ALA A 111 2.89 19.60 0.47
N ARG A 112 4.02 19.71 1.16
CA ARG A 112 4.80 20.95 1.31
C ARG A 112 6.10 20.88 0.51
#